data_AF-A0A9X0D298-F1
#
_entry.id   AF-A0A9X0D298-F1
#
_cell.length_a   1.000
_cell.length_b   1.000
_cell.length_c   1.000
_cell.angle_alpha   90.00
_cell.angle_beta   90.00
_cell.angle_gamma   90.00
#
_symmetry.space_group_name_H-M   'P 1'
#
loop_
_entity.id
_entity.type
_entity.pdbx_description
1 polymer ?
#
loop_
_entity_poly.entity_id
_entity_poly.type
_entity_poly.pdbx_seq_one_letter_code
_entity_poly.pdbx_strand_id
1 'polypeptide(L)'
;MSRNKHSSQFYLVIFWLLFYAAVQASYREGDVMLGGLFSVHLQGTSEDQCGELDTLGLARALAMIFAIETINNDSKLLSNVTLGYDIRDYCENYPKSYPNNLRICQRQMLHEHNAE
;
A
#
# COMPACT_ATOMS: atom_id res chain seq x y z
N MET A 1 1.20 42.01 23.28
CA MET A 1 0.39 40.78 23.17
C MET A 1 1.05 39.86 22.15
N SER A 2 2.06 39.09 22.56
CA SER A 2 2.83 38.19 21.68
C SER A 2 2.62 36.75 22.13
N ARG A 3 1.57 36.10 21.63
CA ARG A 3 1.33 34.65 21.74
C ARG A 3 0.50 34.24 20.51
N ASN A 4 0.99 33.22 19.81
CA ASN A 4 0.25 32.28 18.93
C ASN A 4 0.94 31.87 17.61
N LYS A 5 2.22 32.20 17.37
CA LYS A 5 2.94 31.64 16.21
C LYS A 5 3.36 30.17 16.40
N HIS A 6 3.55 29.73 17.65
CA HIS A 6 3.96 28.35 18.00
C HIS A 6 2.79 27.34 18.00
N SER A 7 1.57 27.80 18.27
CA SER A 7 0.37 26.94 18.26
C SER A 7 -0.01 26.51 16.83
N SER A 8 0.07 27.44 15.87
CA SER A 8 -0.25 27.18 14.45
C SER A 8 0.68 26.16 13.80
N GLN A 9 1.96 26.09 14.18
CA GLN A 9 2.92 25.13 13.62
C GLN A 9 2.63 23.69 14.09
N PHE A 10 2.15 23.52 15.32
CA PHE A 10 1.86 22.21 15.88
C PHE A 10 0.70 21.51 15.16
N TYR A 11 -0.34 22.27 14.81
CA TYR A 11 -1.46 21.76 14.01
C TYR A 11 -1.05 21.36 12.59
N LEU A 12 -0.15 22.12 11.97
CA LEU A 12 0.38 21.77 10.65
C LEU A 12 1.18 20.47 10.68
N VAL A 13 2.00 20.26 11.72
CA VAL A 13 2.77 19.02 11.90
C VAL A 13 1.84 17.83 12.14
N ILE A 14 0.84 17.96 13.02
CA ILE A 14 -0.13 16.89 13.27
C ILE A 14 -0.93 16.58 12.01
N PHE A 15 -1.41 17.59 11.30
CA PHE A 15 -2.12 17.40 10.03
C PHE A 15 -1.24 16.68 9.02
N TRP A 16 0.03 17.07 8.89
CA TRP A 16 0.98 16.43 8.01
C TRP A 16 1.25 14.97 8.39
N LEU A 17 1.42 14.66 9.68
CA LEU A 17 1.60 13.29 10.19
C LEU A 17 0.36 12.42 9.95
N LEU A 18 -0.85 12.94 10.20
CA LEU A 18 -2.10 12.24 9.93
C LEU A 18 -2.30 12.00 8.43
N PHE A 19 -1.95 12.97 7.59
CA PHE A 19 -2.00 12.82 6.14
C PHE A 19 -0.99 11.79 5.64
N TYR A 20 0.23 11.79 6.18
CA TYR A 20 1.29 10.85 5.81
C TYR A 20 0.90 9.41 6.16
N ALA A 21 0.37 9.19 7.36
CA ALA A 21 -0.10 7.88 7.80
C ALA A 21 -1.27 7.36 6.95
N ALA A 22 -2.19 8.23 6.54
CA ALA A 22 -3.32 7.84 5.69
C ALA A 22 -2.90 7.49 4.25
N VAL A 23 -1.81 8.08 3.74
CA VAL A 23 -1.38 7.94 2.33
C VAL A 23 -0.58 6.65 2.06
N GLN A 24 -0.05 5.97 3.08
CA GLN A 24 0.88 4.84 2.88
C GLN A 24 0.33 3.44 3.22
N ALA A 25 -0.97 3.27 3.42
CA ALA A 25 -1.52 1.98 3.90
C ALA A 25 -1.34 0.79 2.93
N SER A 26 -1.24 1.01 1.62
CA SER A 26 -1.11 -0.07 0.62
C SER A 26 0.29 -0.23 0.04
N TYR A 27 1.26 0.58 0.48
CA TYR A 27 2.63 0.54 -0.02
C TYR A 27 3.64 0.72 1.11
N ARG A 28 4.59 -0.21 1.20
CA ARG A 28 5.73 -0.13 2.11
C ARG A 28 6.96 -0.67 1.42
N GLU A 29 8.06 0.09 1.47
CA GLU A 29 9.34 -0.33 0.92
C GLU A 29 10.02 -1.38 1.82
N GLY A 30 10.80 -2.27 1.21
CA GLY A 30 11.64 -3.26 1.87
C GLY A 30 12.65 -3.85 0.89
N ASP A 31 13.60 -4.63 1.40
CA ASP A 31 14.66 -5.28 0.61
C ASP A 31 14.08 -6.23 -0.44
N VAL A 32 12.96 -6.88 -0.12
CA VAL A 32 12.19 -7.71 -1.05
C VAL A 32 10.76 -7.18 -1.13
N MET A 33 10.32 -6.81 -2.32
CA MET A 33 8.98 -6.29 -2.56
C MET A 33 7.99 -7.40 -2.92
N LEU A 34 6.89 -7.52 -2.18
CA LEU A 34 5.79 -8.44 -2.49
C LEU A 34 4.60 -7.69 -3.12
N GLY A 35 4.25 -8.04 -4.35
CA GLY A 35 3.06 -7.54 -5.02
C GLY A 35 1.79 -8.24 -4.52
N GLY A 36 0.76 -7.46 -4.16
CA GLY A 36 -0.54 -7.96 -3.73
C GLY A 36 -1.65 -7.47 -4.65
N LEU A 37 -2.50 -8.37 -5.15
CA LEU A 37 -3.66 -8.04 -5.96
C LEU A 37 -4.94 -8.56 -5.29
N PHE A 38 -5.78 -7.65 -4.83
CA PHE A 38 -6.99 -8.00 -4.08
C PHE A 38 -8.21 -7.29 -4.70
N SER A 39 -9.37 -7.92 -4.59
CA SER A 39 -10.63 -7.27 -4.94
C SER A 39 -11.11 -6.56 -3.68
N VAL A 40 -10.68 -5.32 -3.46
CA VAL A 40 -11.08 -4.54 -2.26
C VAL A 40 -12.42 -3.86 -2.51
N HIS A 41 -12.74 -3.58 -3.77
CA HIS A 41 -14.07 -3.14 -4.19
C HIS A 41 -14.67 -4.16 -5.16
N LEU A 42 -16.00 -4.21 -5.21
CA LEU A 42 -16.75 -4.93 -6.21
C LEU A 42 -16.68 -4.21 -7.56
N GLN A 43 -17.17 -4.85 -8.62
CA GLN A 43 -17.34 -4.19 -9.91
C GLN A 43 -18.36 -3.04 -9.79
N GLY A 44 -17.98 -1.83 -10.23
CA GLY A 44 -18.89 -0.69 -10.27
C GLY A 44 -19.86 -0.73 -11.46
N THR A 45 -20.82 0.20 -11.46
CA THR A 45 -21.88 0.29 -12.49
C THR A 45 -21.38 0.79 -13.84
N SER A 46 -20.23 1.47 -13.86
CA SER A 46 -19.54 1.87 -15.07
C SER A 46 -18.19 1.17 -15.13
N GLU A 47 -17.70 0.88 -16.33
CA GLU A 47 -16.48 0.10 -16.50
C GLU A 47 -15.24 0.75 -15.86
N ASP A 48 -15.24 2.06 -15.61
CA ASP A 48 -14.11 2.82 -15.04
C ASP A 48 -14.24 3.10 -13.54
N GLN A 49 -15.29 2.59 -12.89
CA GLN A 49 -15.53 2.82 -11.47
C GLN A 49 -15.45 1.51 -10.70
N CYS A 50 -14.74 1.55 -9.57
CA CYS A 50 -14.84 0.54 -8.54
C CYS A 50 -16.16 0.75 -7.79
N GLY A 51 -16.82 -0.36 -7.46
CA GLY A 51 -18.10 -0.38 -6.79
C GLY A 51 -17.97 -0.26 -5.28
N GLU A 52 -18.88 -0.91 -4.57
CA GLU A 52 -18.88 -0.95 -3.11
C GLU A 52 -17.67 -1.69 -2.55
N LEU A 53 -17.29 -1.37 -1.30
CA LEU A 53 -16.20 -2.05 -0.60
C LEU A 53 -16.55 -3.52 -0.34
N ASP A 54 -15.74 -4.44 -0.84
CA ASP A 54 -15.74 -5.83 -0.41
C ASP A 54 -14.94 -5.96 0.89
N THR A 55 -15.64 -6.04 2.01
CA THR A 55 -15.04 -6.22 3.34
C THR A 55 -14.14 -7.47 3.43
N LEU A 56 -14.45 -8.54 2.69
CA LEU A 56 -13.63 -9.75 2.68
C LEU A 56 -12.34 -9.52 1.88
N GLY A 57 -12.45 -8.83 0.75
CA GLY A 57 -11.35 -8.27 -0.01
C GLY A 57 -10.38 -7.44 0.82
N LEU A 58 -10.93 -6.46 1.54
CA LEU A 58 -10.17 -5.63 2.47
C LEU A 58 -9.50 -6.46 3.57
N ALA A 59 -10.22 -7.40 4.18
CA ALA A 59 -9.67 -8.26 5.22
C ALA A 59 -8.49 -9.10 4.71
N ARG A 60 -8.55 -9.60 3.47
CA ARG A 60 -7.42 -10.32 2.83
C ARG A 60 -6.21 -9.42 2.60
N ALA A 61 -6.42 -8.19 2.13
CA ALA A 61 -5.35 -7.22 1.95
C ALA A 61 -4.68 -6.88 3.29
N LEU A 62 -5.48 -6.61 4.33
CA LEU A 62 -5.00 -6.37 5.68
C LEU A 62 -4.29 -7.59 6.28
N ALA A 63 -4.74 -8.80 5.98
CA ALA A 63 -4.07 -10.03 6.42
C ALA A 63 -2.67 -10.18 5.81
N MET A 64 -2.49 -9.80 4.52
CA MET A 64 -1.16 -9.76 3.90
C MET A 64 -0.24 -8.75 4.60
N ILE A 65 -0.75 -7.54 4.86
CA ILE A 65 0.01 -6.51 5.61
C ILE A 65 0.41 -7.05 6.98
N PHE A 66 -0.54 -7.59 7.73
CA PHE A 66 -0.31 -8.15 9.05
C PHE A 66 0.73 -9.29 9.03
N ALA A 67 0.66 -10.18 8.04
CA ALA A 67 1.63 -11.27 7.89
C ALA A 67 3.04 -10.74 7.63
N ILE A 68 3.19 -9.77 6.72
CA ILE A 68 4.48 -9.15 6.42
C ILE A 68 5.06 -8.43 7.64
N GLU A 69 4.24 -7.67 8.37
CA GLU A 69 4.68 -6.99 9.59
C GLU A 69 5.08 -7.97 10.69
N THR A 70 4.35 -9.09 10.81
CA THR A 70 4.69 -10.17 11.74
C THR A 70 6.03 -10.80 11.37
N ILE A 71 6.28 -11.06 10.08
CA ILE A 71 7.55 -11.62 9.60
C ILE A 71 8.71 -10.65 9.88
N ASN A 72 8.55 -9.37 9.53
CA ASN A 72 9.60 -8.35 9.74
C ASN A 72 9.94 -8.14 11.22
N ASN A 73 9.01 -8.43 12.13
CA ASN A 73 9.22 -8.32 13.57
C ASN A 73 9.83 -9.59 14.21
N ASP A 74 9.92 -10.70 13.48
CA ASP A 74 10.56 -11.93 13.96
C ASP A 74 11.92 -12.14 13.27
N SER A 75 12.99 -11.78 13.97
CA SER A 75 14.37 -11.93 13.50
C SER A 75 14.80 -13.39 13.27
N LYS A 76 14.01 -14.38 13.70
CA LYS A 76 14.24 -15.80 13.42
C LYS A 76 13.74 -16.24 12.04
N LEU A 77 12.78 -15.52 11.46
CA LEU A 77 12.21 -15.86 10.16
C LEU A 77 13.05 -15.31 9.02
N LEU A 78 13.35 -14.01 9.05
CA LEU A 78 14.22 -13.33 8.08
C LEU A 78 15.22 -12.47 8.84
N SER A 79 16.46 -12.94 8.93
CA SER A 79 17.54 -12.16 9.54
C SER A 79 18.10 -11.17 8.52
N ASN A 80 18.14 -9.88 8.90
CA ASN A 80 18.69 -8.78 8.10
C ASN A 80 18.03 -8.54 6.72
N VAL A 81 16.81 -9.03 6.51
CA VAL A 81 16.03 -8.78 5.29
C VAL A 81 14.64 -8.31 5.70
N THR A 82 14.19 -7.22 5.09
CA THR A 82 12.86 -6.66 5.28
C THR A 82 11.98 -6.92 4.08
N LEU A 83 10.74 -7.34 4.33
CA LEU A 83 9.71 -7.47 3.31
C LEU A 83 8.94 -6.15 3.17
N GLY A 84 8.88 -5.63 1.95
CA GLY A 84 7.97 -4.58 1.53
C GLY A 84 6.73 -5.13 0.83
N TYR A 85 5.77 -4.27 0.56
CA TYR A 85 4.58 -4.63 -0.22
C TYR A 85 4.08 -3.49 -1.11
N ASP A 86 3.46 -3.87 -2.23
CA ASP A 86 2.68 -2.99 -3.11
C ASP A 86 1.32 -3.66 -3.39
N ILE A 87 0.27 -3.18 -2.72
CA ILE A 87 -1.08 -3.74 -2.78
C ILE A 87 -1.95 -2.90 -3.72
N ARG A 88 -2.57 -3.57 -4.69
CA ARG A 88 -3.44 -2.98 -5.70
C ARG A 88 -4.84 -3.60 -5.66
N ASP A 89 -5.82 -2.75 -5.90
CA ASP A 89 -7.21 -3.16 -6.09
C ASP A 89 -7.51 -3.34 -7.59
N TYR A 90 -8.13 -4.47 -7.95
CA TYR A 90 -8.56 -4.74 -9.33
C TYR A 90 -10.07 -4.68 -9.56
N CYS A 91 -10.86 -4.42 -8.52
CA CYS A 91 -12.30 -4.14 -8.60
C CYS A 91 -13.12 -5.18 -9.40
N GLU A 92 -12.75 -6.46 -9.30
CA GLU A 92 -13.27 -7.59 -10.10
C GLU A 92 -13.23 -7.42 -11.63
N ASN A 93 -12.60 -6.35 -12.12
CA ASN A 93 -12.50 -6.02 -13.53
C ASN A 93 -11.25 -6.65 -14.15
N TYR A 94 -11.33 -7.94 -14.45
CA TYR A 94 -10.25 -8.72 -15.09
C TYR A 94 -9.59 -8.02 -16.31
N PRO A 95 -10.31 -7.45 -17.30
CA PRO A 95 -9.68 -6.83 -18.47
C PRO A 95 -8.93 -5.52 -18.16
N LYS A 96 -9.29 -4.79 -17.08
CA LYS A 96 -8.62 -3.52 -16.67
C LYS A 96 -7.59 -3.71 -15.57
N SER A 97 -7.59 -4.87 -14.91
CA SER A 97 -6.53 -5.26 -13.99
C SER A 97 -5.16 -5.30 -14.68
N TYR A 98 -5.11 -5.66 -15.97
CA TYR A 98 -3.86 -5.87 -16.70
C TYR A 98 -2.93 -4.64 -16.72
N PRO A 99 -3.36 -3.42 -17.13
CA PRO A 99 -2.51 -2.24 -17.09
C PRO A 99 -2.12 -1.78 -15.67
N ASN A 100 -3.00 -1.95 -14.67
CA ASN A 100 -2.69 -1.61 -13.28
C ASN A 100 -1.70 -2.61 -12.64
N ASN A 101 -1.84 -3.90 -12.94
CA ASN A 101 -0.94 -4.99 -12.55
C ASN A 101 0.38 -4.93 -13.30
N LEU A 102 0.37 -4.42 -14.54
CA LEU A 102 1.58 -4.21 -15.32
C LEU A 102 2.57 -3.34 -14.55
N ARG A 103 2.11 -2.39 -13.71
CA ARG A 103 2.99 -1.57 -12.87
C ARG A 103 3.64 -2.35 -11.74
N ILE A 104 3.00 -3.36 -11.16
CA ILE A 104 3.61 -4.22 -10.15
C ILE A 104 4.78 -4.99 -10.79
N CYS A 105 4.55 -5.66 -11.92
CA CYS A 105 5.59 -6.41 -12.63
C CYS A 105 6.65 -5.49 -13.25
N GLN A 106 6.27 -4.34 -13.80
CA GLN A 106 7.18 -3.41 -14.46
C GLN A 106 8.06 -2.65 -13.45
N ARG A 107 7.55 -2.35 -12.23
CA ARG A 107 8.40 -1.83 -11.14
C ARG A 107 9.44 -2.85 -10.71
N GLN A 108 9.08 -4.13 -10.67
CA GLN A 108 10.03 -5.20 -10.35
C GLN A 108 11.13 -5.33 -11.42
N MET A 109 10.76 -5.25 -12.70
CA MET A 109 11.73 -5.25 -13.81
C MET A 109 12.66 -4.00 -13.82
N LEU A 110 12.19 -2.83 -13.38
CA LEU A 110 13.02 -1.62 -13.28
C LEU A 110 14.04 -1.68 -12.13
N HIS A 111 13.75 -2.39 -11.04
CA HIS A 111 14.71 -2.60 -9.97
C HIS A 111 15.80 -3.60 -10.37
N GLU A 112 15.46 -4.65 -11.14
CA GLU A 112 16.45 -5.60 -11.66
C GLU A 112 17.43 -4.94 -12.66
N HIS A 113 16.98 -4.01 -13.50
CA HIS A 113 17.87 -3.32 -14.44
C HIS A 113 18.80 -2.28 -13.77
N ASN A 114 18.44 -1.71 -12.62
CA ASN A 114 19.28 -0.75 -11.90
C ASN A 114 20.20 -1.39 -10.84
N ALA A 115 20.16 -2.72 -10.71
CA ALA A 115 21.01 -3.50 -9.82
C ALA A 115 22.24 -4.13 -10.54
N GLU A 116 22.42 -3.82 -11.83
CA GLU A 116 23.62 -4.12 -12.63
C GLU A 116 24.38 -2.84 -13.01
#